data_AF-X1U856-F1
#
_entry.id   AF-X1U856-F1
#
_cell.length_a   1.000
_cell.length_b   1.000
_cell.length_c   1.000
_cell.angle_alpha   90.00
_cell.angle_beta   90.00
_cell.angle_gamma   90.00
#
_symmetry.space_group_name_H-M   'P 1'
#
loop_
_entity.id
_entity.type
_entity.pdbx_description
1 polymer ?
#
loop_
_entity_poly.entity_id
_entity_poly.type
_entity_poly.pdbx_seq_one_letter_code
_entity_poly.pdbx_strand_id
1 'polypeptide(L)'
;MYKIIKNEKLHKFIYSMWVEDPDIARHIQPGQFIILMITEKGERIPLTVADFNRGKGLIRIVFQIVGRTTEELSTLKEGDKLFSFFGPLGKKTKIK
;
A
#
# COMPACT_ATOMS: atom_id res chain seq x y z
N MET A 1 3.40 -8.84 9.70
CA MET A 1 2.03 -8.35 9.45
C MET A 1 2.02 -6.84 9.59
N TYR A 2 1.35 -6.12 8.69
CA TYR A 2 1.46 -4.66 8.53
C TYR A 2 0.10 -4.01 8.77
N LYS A 3 0.04 -3.02 9.67
CA LYS A 3 -1.23 -2.47 10.16
C LYS A 3 -1.80 -1.44 9.18
N ILE A 4 -3.08 -1.56 8.87
CA ILE A 4 -3.85 -0.55 8.14
C ILE A 4 -4.26 0.53 9.12
N ILE A 5 -3.79 1.76 8.86
CA ILE A 5 -4.10 2.92 9.69
C ILE A 5 -5.36 3.62 9.20
N LYS A 6 -5.60 3.60 7.88
CA LYS A 6 -6.77 4.23 7.26
C LYS A 6 -7.11 3.51 5.96
N ASN A 7 -8.39 3.28 5.68
CA ASN A 7 -8.87 2.82 4.38
C ASN A 7 -10.10 3.62 3.96
N GLU A 8 -9.97 4.42 2.91
CA GLU A 8 -11.00 5.36 2.45
C GLU A 8 -11.40 5.09 1.02
N LYS A 9 -12.71 5.02 0.77
CA LYS A 9 -13.27 5.03 -0.57
C LYS A 9 -13.20 6.46 -1.14
N LEU A 10 -12.37 6.68 -2.14
CA LEU A 10 -12.26 7.97 -2.83
C LEU A 10 -13.34 8.14 -3.91
N HIS A 11 -13.66 7.05 -4.61
CA HIS A 11 -14.67 7.01 -5.68
C HIS A 11 -15.28 5.60 -5.77
N LYS A 12 -16.27 5.38 -6.66
CA LYS A 12 -17.01 4.12 -6.82
C LYS A 12 -16.14 2.86 -6.73
N PHE A 13 -14.96 2.87 -7.36
CA PHE A 13 -14.02 1.75 -7.41
C PHE A 13 -12.59 2.11 -7.00
N ILE A 14 -12.35 3.30 -6.43
CA ILE A 14 -11.00 3.78 -6.09
C ILE A 14 -10.90 3.95 -4.59
N TYR A 15 -9.87 3.36 -4.01
CA TYR A 15 -9.62 3.36 -2.57
C TYR A 15 -8.22 3.91 -2.27
N SER A 16 -8.09 4.55 -1.11
CA SER A 16 -6.85 5.07 -0.55
C SER A 16 -6.61 4.40 0.78
N MET A 17 -5.47 3.73 0.92
CA MET A 17 -5.11 3.02 2.14
C MET A 17 -3.78 3.53 2.68
N TRP A 18 -3.75 3.84 3.97
CA TRP A 18 -2.53 4.11 4.72
C TRP A 18 -2.13 2.87 5.50
N VAL A 19 -0.88 2.45 5.35
CA VAL A 19 -0.28 1.30 6.02
C VAL A 19 0.93 1.75 6.82
N GLU A 20 1.09 1.20 8.02
CA GLU A 20 2.26 1.44 8.87
C GLU A 20 3.41 0.51 8.47
N ASP A 21 4.50 1.11 8.00
CA ASP A 21 5.77 0.47 7.70
C ASP A 21 6.89 1.53 7.77
N PRO A 22 7.54 1.68 8.95
CA PRO A 22 8.59 2.69 9.14
C PRO A 22 9.82 2.49 8.25
N ASP A 23 10.13 1.25 7.88
CA ASP A 23 11.32 0.93 7.11
C ASP A 23 11.14 1.32 5.64
N ILE A 24 10.00 0.97 5.04
CA ILE A 24 9.70 1.41 3.69
C ILE A 24 9.48 2.93 3.66
N ALA A 25 8.79 3.52 4.65
CA ALA A 25 8.51 4.95 4.67
C ALA A 25 9.79 5.79 4.69
N ARG A 26 10.83 5.29 5.37
CA ARG A 26 12.15 5.94 5.44
C ARG A 26 12.83 5.98 4.07
N HIS A 27 12.79 4.88 3.31
CA HIS A 27 13.61 4.69 2.12
C HIS A 27 12.89 4.98 0.80
N ILE A 28 11.56 4.91 0.75
CA ILE A 28 10.76 5.10 -0.47
C ILE A 28 11.05 6.46 -1.12
N GLN A 29 11.14 6.44 -2.46
CA GLN A 29 11.34 7.60 -3.32
C GLN A 29 10.23 7.65 -4.39
N PRO A 30 9.97 8.83 -4.98
CA PRO A 30 9.01 8.96 -6.07
C PRO A 30 9.30 8.00 -7.23
N GLY A 31 8.24 7.39 -7.79
CA GLY A 31 8.32 6.42 -8.88
C GLY A 31 8.52 4.96 -8.45
N GLN A 32 8.67 4.70 -7.15
CA GLN A 32 8.79 3.35 -6.61
C GLN A 32 7.43 2.77 -6.21
N PHE A 33 7.41 1.45 -6.04
CA PHE A 33 6.21 0.68 -5.71
C PHE A 33 6.50 -0.35 -4.60
N ILE A 34 5.45 -0.99 -4.11
CA ILE A 34 5.51 -2.10 -3.15
C ILE A 34 4.83 -3.34 -3.73
N ILE A 35 5.11 -4.51 -3.16
CA ILE A 35 4.32 -5.73 -3.37
C ILE A 35 3.66 -6.10 -2.05
N LEU A 36 2.36 -6.40 -2.07
CA LEU A 36 1.63 -6.86 -0.89
C LEU A 36 0.94 -8.20 -1.12
N MET A 37 0.64 -8.87 -0.01
CA MET A 37 -0.28 -10.02 0.07
C MET A 37 -1.23 -9.79 1.26
N ILE A 38 -2.53 -10.00 1.04
CA ILE A 38 -3.55 -9.80 2.08
C ILE A 38 -3.48 -10.94 3.10
N THR A 39 -3.42 -12.19 2.61
CA THR A 39 -3.37 -13.42 3.41
C THR A 39 -2.15 -14.27 3.03
N GLU A 40 -1.82 -15.27 3.85
CA GLU A 40 -0.69 -16.18 3.61
C GLU A 40 -0.79 -16.96 2.28
N LYS A 41 -2.02 -17.35 1.91
CA LYS A 41 -2.31 -18.05 0.65
C LYS A 41 -2.78 -17.09 -0.47
N GLY A 42 -2.66 -15.79 -0.23
CA GLY A 42 -3.09 -14.75 -1.16
C GLY A 42 -2.09 -14.50 -2.29
N GLU A 43 -2.53 -13.73 -3.28
CA GLU A 43 -1.70 -13.32 -4.41
C GLU A 43 -0.77 -12.16 -4.06
N ARG A 44 0.38 -12.11 -4.75
CA ARG A 44 1.31 -10.96 -4.71
C ARG A 44 0.89 -9.93 -5.74
N ILE A 45 0.47 -8.75 -5.29
CA ILE A 45 0.10 -7.66 -6.19
C ILE A 45 1.02 -6.45 -6.02
N PRO A 46 1.56 -5.88 -7.11
CA PRO A 46 2.32 -4.65 -7.04
C PRO A 46 1.38 -3.43 -6.98
N LEU A 47 1.67 -2.48 -6.10
CA LEU A 47 0.96 -1.20 -6.02
C LEU A 47 1.94 -0.04 -5.88
N THR A 48 1.69 1.03 -6.63
CA THR A 48 2.48 2.27 -6.54
C THR A 48 2.31 2.92 -5.18
N VAL A 49 3.40 3.44 -4.62
CA VAL A 49 3.31 4.31 -3.44
C VAL A 49 2.88 5.70 -3.90
N ALA A 50 1.69 6.10 -3.50
CA ALA A 50 1.11 7.39 -3.85
C ALA A 50 1.65 8.52 -2.95
N ASP A 51 1.94 8.22 -1.68
CA ASP A 51 2.47 9.17 -0.71
C ASP A 51 3.13 8.44 0.48
N PHE A 52 3.88 9.15 1.33
CA PHE A 52 4.46 8.59 2.55
C PHE A 52 4.70 9.67 3.61
N ASN A 53 4.68 9.28 4.88
CA ASN A 53 5.03 10.13 6.02
C ASN A 53 6.17 9.48 6.82
N ARG A 54 7.38 10.04 6.72
CA ARG A 54 8.57 9.53 7.42
C ARG A 54 8.47 9.64 8.93
N GLY A 55 7.92 10.75 9.44
CA GLY A 55 7.81 10.98 10.88
C GLY A 55 6.83 10.03 11.57
N LYS A 56 5.80 9.60 10.85
CA LYS A 56 4.79 8.65 11.35
C LYS A 56 5.02 7.20 10.89
N GLY A 57 6.01 6.95 10.03
CA GLY A 57 6.26 5.63 9.46
C GLY A 57 5.11 5.10 8.59
N LEU A 58 4.42 5.97 7.86
CA LEU A 58 3.22 5.61 7.10
C LEU A 58 3.43 5.69 5.59
N ILE A 59 2.74 4.81 4.87
CA ILE A 59 2.76 4.76 3.41
C ILE A 59 1.34 4.76 2.90
N ARG A 60 1.09 5.55 1.86
CA ARG A 60 -0.18 5.62 1.18
C ARG A 60 -0.11 4.87 -0.14
N ILE A 61 -1.03 3.93 -0.31
CA ILE A 61 -1.33 3.32 -1.61
C ILE A 61 -2.70 3.79 -2.07
N VAL A 62 -2.86 3.93 -3.38
CA VAL A 62 -4.14 4.19 -4.03
C VAL A 62 -4.33 3.11 -5.09
N PHE A 63 -5.48 2.44 -5.05
CA PHE A 63 -5.75 1.31 -5.92
C PHE A 63 -7.19 1.34 -6.44
N GLN A 64 -7.40 0.72 -7.59
CA GLN A 64 -8.71 0.52 -8.19
C GLN A 64 -9.14 -0.93 -8.01
N ILE A 65 -10.42 -1.16 -7.74
CA ILE A 65 -11.02 -2.50 -7.78
C ILE A 65 -11.13 -2.92 -9.24
N VAL A 66 -10.31 -3.90 -9.63
CA VAL A 66 -10.28 -4.48 -10.99
C VAL A 66 -10.35 -6.01 -10.99
N GLY A 67 -10.24 -6.65 -9.83
CA GLY A 67 -10.33 -8.10 -9.67
C GLY A 67 -10.40 -8.52 -8.20
N ARG A 68 -10.37 -9.84 -7.98
CA ARG A 68 -10.60 -10.48 -6.67
C ARG A 68 -9.75 -9.89 -5.55
N THR A 69 -8.43 -9.83 -5.74
CA THR A 69 -7.49 -9.37 -4.70
C THR A 69 -7.71 -7.89 -4.36
N THR A 70 -7.99 -7.04 -5.34
CA THR A 70 -8.30 -5.61 -5.09
C THR A 70 -9.68 -5.39 -4.47
N GLU A 71 -10.65 -6.27 -4.77
CA GLU A 71 -11.96 -6.26 -4.12
C GLU A 71 -11.82 -6.62 -2.64
N GLU A 72 -11.11 -7.71 -2.32
CA GLU A 72 -10.82 -8.11 -0.95
C GLU A 72 -10.09 -7.00 -0.18
N LEU A 73 -9.06 -6.40 -0.79
CA LEU A 73 -8.31 -5.29 -0.20
C LEU A 73 -9.21 -4.10 0.16
N SER A 74 -10.24 -3.82 -0.66
CA SER A 74 -11.17 -2.72 -0.43
C SER A 74 -12.10 -2.94 0.77
N THR A 75 -12.27 -4.19 1.21
CA THR A 75 -13.14 -4.56 2.34
C THR A 75 -12.45 -4.48 3.71
N LEU A 76 -11.11 -4.40 3.72
CA LEU A 76 -10.33 -4.29 4.94
C LEU A 76 -10.60 -2.97 5.67
N LYS A 77 -10.56 -3.00 6.99
CA LYS A 77 -10.87 -1.88 7.86
C LYS A 77 -9.62 -1.35 8.57
N GLU A 78 -9.76 -0.18 9.19
CA GLU A 78 -8.72 0.35 10.06
C GLU A 78 -8.46 -0.62 11.22
N GLY A 79 -7.17 -0.85 11.51
CA GLY A 79 -6.74 -1.82 12.53
C GLY A 79 -6.49 -3.22 11.98
N ASP A 80 -7.03 -3.57 10.81
CA ASP A 80 -6.71 -4.84 10.13
C ASP A 80 -5.23 -4.88 9.72
N LYS A 81 -4.76 -6.08 9.39
CA LYS A 81 -3.35 -6.30 9.04
C LYS A 81 -3.21 -7.04 7.72
N LEU A 82 -2.28 -6.56 6.89
CA LEU A 82 -1.80 -7.29 5.72
C LEU A 82 -0.80 -8.35 6.17
N PHE A 83 -0.87 -9.53 5.56
CA PHE A 83 0.11 -10.59 5.80
C PHE A 83 1.53 -10.13 5.46
N SER A 84 1.68 -9.54 4.27
CA SER A 84 2.96 -9.13 3.72
C SER A 84 2.87 -7.78 2.99
N PHE A 85 3.92 -6.97 3.14
CA PHE A 85 4.08 -5.67 2.51
C PHE A 85 5.59 -5.44 2.31
N PHE A 86 6.05 -5.41 1.06
CA PHE A 86 7.48 -5.41 0.72
C PHE A 86 7.83 -4.26 -0.21
N GLY A 87 8.96 -3.61 0.05
CA GLY A 87 9.55 -2.57 -0.77
C GLY A 87 10.61 -1.77 -0.01
N PRO A 88 10.95 -0.56 -0.48
CA PRO A 88 10.55 0.02 -1.76
C PRO A 88 11.20 -0.73 -2.94
N LEU A 89 10.45 -0.94 -4.02
CA LEU A 89 10.92 -1.60 -5.25
C LEU A 89 10.90 -0.63 -6.44
N GLY A 90 11.65 -0.99 -7.49
CA GLY A 90 11.79 -0.19 -8.70
C GLY A 90 12.82 0.92 -8.58
N LYS A 91 13.15 1.53 -9.73
CA LYS A 91 14.09 2.65 -9.80
C LYS A 91 13.36 3.96 -9.48
N LYS A 92 13.97 4.79 -8.63
CA LYS A 92 13.45 6.14 -8.36
C LYS A 92 13.39 6.97 -9.65
N THR A 93 12.37 7.80 -9.75
CA THR A 93 12.26 8.79 -10.83
C THR A 93 13.41 9.78 -10.75
N LYS A 94 14.00 10.13 -11.89
CA LYS A 94 14.96 11.23 -11.98
C LYS A 94 14.20 12.55 -11.95
N ILE A 95 14.30 13.26 -10.83
CA ILE A 95 13.77 14.62 -10.67
C ILE A 95 14.83 15.58 -11.24
N LYS A 96 14.42 16.47 -12.14
CA LYS A 96 15.26 17.53 -12.71
C LYS A 96 14.88 18.88 -12.11
#